data_AF-A0A6J5VKK0-F1
#
_entry.id   AF-A0A6J5VKK0-F1
#
_cell.length_a   1.000
_cell.length_b   1.000
_cell.length_c   1.000
_cell.angle_alpha   90.00
_cell.angle_beta   90.00
_cell.angle_gamma   90.00
#
_symmetry.space_group_name_H-M   'P 1'
#
loop_
_entity.id
_entity.type
_entity.pdbx_description
1 polymer ?
#
loop_
_entity_poly.entity_id
_entity_poly.type
_entity_poly.pdbx_seq_one_letter_code
_entity_poly.pdbx_strand_id
1 'polypeptide(L)'
;MSTRASIFFFSFATIKAVDDHSGLWIPWNPFHVFFRNNSGYHALHHQPHGTKYNFSQPFFVFWDIILATYYMPQVDHKNEDKQK
;
A
#
# COMPACT_ATOMS: atom_id res chain seq x y z
N MET A 1 20.44 -4.92 16.87
CA MET A 1 19.78 -3.60 16.75
C MET A 1 19.85 -2.91 18.10
N SER A 2 20.19 -1.61 18.15
CA SER A 2 20.08 -0.85 19.41
C SER A 2 18.61 -0.56 19.69
N THR A 3 18.25 -0.37 20.96
CA THR A 3 16.88 -0.01 21.35
C THR A 3 16.36 1.20 20.58
N ARG A 4 17.22 2.21 20.36
CA ARG A 4 16.87 3.42 19.60
C ARG A 4 16.57 3.11 18.13
N ALA A 5 17.37 2.27 17.49
CA ALA A 5 17.13 1.85 16.11
C ALA A 5 15.86 1.01 15.99
N SER A 6 15.62 0.09 16.94
CA SER A 6 14.41 -0.73 16.98
C SER A 6 13.14 0.13 17.11
N ILE A 7 13.15 1.10 18.03
CA ILE A 7 12.03 2.04 18.20
C ILE A 7 11.76 2.77 16.89
N PHE A 8 12.80 3.31 16.25
CA PHE A 8 12.65 4.04 15.00
C PHE A 8 12.01 3.17 13.90
N PHE A 9 12.58 1.98 13.63
CA PHE A 9 12.06 1.12 12.57
C PHE A 9 10.66 0.59 12.87
N PHE A 10 10.38 0.26 14.13
CA PHE A 10 9.05 -0.18 14.54
C PHE A 10 8.03 0.93 14.32
N SER A 11 8.26 2.13 14.86
CA SER A 11 7.36 3.27 14.69
C SER A 11 7.16 3.62 13.22
N PHE A 12 8.23 3.65 12.42
CA PHE A 12 8.15 3.93 10.98
C PHE A 12 7.31 2.89 10.24
N ALA A 13 7.53 1.60 10.52
CA ALA A 13 6.75 0.50 9.93
C ALA A 13 5.28 0.55 10.37
N THR A 14 5.01 0.86 11.64
CA THR A 14 3.63 1.01 12.14
C THR A 14 2.91 2.15 11.44
N ILE A 15 3.54 3.32 11.28
CA ILE A 15 2.94 4.45 10.58
C ILE A 15 2.63 4.08 9.13
N LYS A 16 3.57 3.42 8.44
CA LYS A 16 3.33 2.94 7.07
C LYS A 16 2.20 1.92 6.99
N ALA A 17 2.11 1.00 7.96
CA ALA A 17 1.02 0.03 7.99
C ALA A 17 -0.35 0.73 8.15
N VAL A 18 -0.44 1.75 9.01
CA VAL A 18 -1.67 2.55 9.15
C VAL A 18 -2.01 3.27 7.84
N ASP A 19 -1.02 3.88 7.17
CA ASP A 19 -1.19 4.53 5.86
C ASP A 19 -1.84 3.57 4.83
N ASP A 20 -1.30 2.34 4.73
CA ASP A 20 -1.76 1.31 3.79
C ASP A 20 -3.16 0.74 4.06
N HIS A 21 -3.69 0.92 5.28
CA HIS A 21 -4.98 0.35 5.67
C HIS A 21 -6.05 1.41 5.95
N SER A 22 -5.66 2.67 6.18
CA SER A 22 -6.58 3.73 6.58
C SER A 22 -7.43 4.26 5.42
N GLY A 23 -7.00 4.07 4.17
CA GLY A 23 -7.64 4.68 3.00
C GLY A 23 -7.50 6.20 2.94
N LEU A 24 -6.62 6.80 3.74
CA LEU A 24 -6.42 8.26 3.75
C LEU A 24 -5.61 8.70 2.53
N TRP A 25 -6.26 9.47 1.65
CA TRP A 25 -5.63 10.10 0.48
C TRP A 25 -5.44 11.60 0.71
N ILE A 26 -4.48 11.93 1.58
CA ILE A 26 -4.13 13.34 1.83
C ILE A 26 -3.26 13.89 0.69
N PRO A 27 -3.45 15.16 0.28
CA PRO A 27 -2.54 15.81 -0.64
C PRO A 27 -1.10 15.76 -0.10
N TRP A 28 -0.14 15.46 -0.98
CA TRP A 28 1.29 15.40 -0.64
C TRP A 28 1.68 14.34 0.40
N ASN A 29 0.92 13.24 0.51
CA ASN A 29 1.31 12.13 1.37
C ASN A 29 2.74 11.65 1.03
N PRO A 30 3.73 11.83 1.92
CA PRO A 30 5.11 11.48 1.62
C PRO A 30 5.27 9.98 1.36
N PHE A 31 4.47 9.13 2.01
CA PHE A 31 4.53 7.69 1.78
C PHE A 31 4.10 7.33 0.36
N HIS A 32 3.09 7.99 -0.20
CA HIS A 32 2.65 7.74 -1.57
C HIS A 32 3.65 8.27 -2.62
N VAL A 33 4.52 9.22 -2.24
CA VAL A 33 5.62 9.70 -3.10
C VAL A 33 6.76 8.67 -3.16
N PHE A 34 7.13 8.08 -2.02
CA PHE A 34 8.27 7.16 -1.93
C PHE A 34 7.90 5.69 -2.18
N PHE A 35 6.68 5.29 -1.86
CA PHE A 35 6.23 3.90 -1.87
C PHE A 35 4.98 3.73 -2.75
N ARG A 36 5.03 2.72 -3.62
CA ARG A 36 3.93 2.42 -4.55
C ARG A 36 2.86 1.49 -3.96
N ASN A 37 3.15 0.82 -2.85
CA ASN A 37 2.22 -0.08 -2.18
C ASN A 37 1.31 0.69 -1.21
N ASN A 38 0.51 1.60 -1.74
CA ASN A 38 -0.42 2.44 -0.97
C ASN A 38 -1.71 1.71 -0.59
N SER A 39 -2.65 2.45 0.02
CA SER A 39 -3.95 1.91 0.44
C SER A 39 -4.81 1.32 -0.68
N GLY A 40 -4.77 1.87 -1.90
CA GLY A 40 -5.51 1.30 -3.04
C GLY A 40 -4.91 -0.03 -3.51
N TYR A 41 -3.57 -0.10 -3.54
CA TYR A 41 -2.84 -1.34 -3.82
C TYR A 41 -3.19 -2.44 -2.80
N HIS A 42 -3.25 -2.09 -1.50
CA HIS A 42 -3.55 -3.06 -0.45
C HIS A 42 -5.04 -3.43 -0.38
N ALA A 43 -5.93 -2.47 -0.60
CA ALA A 43 -7.37 -2.72 -0.69
C ALA A 43 -7.70 -3.75 -1.79
N LEU A 44 -7.03 -3.66 -2.95
CA LEU A 44 -7.22 -4.61 -4.04
C LEU A 44 -6.80 -6.04 -3.65
N HIS A 45 -5.72 -6.19 -2.89
CA HIS A 45 -5.28 -7.50 -2.39
C HIS A 45 -6.37 -8.18 -1.54
N HIS A 46 -7.08 -7.41 -0.70
CA HIS A 46 -8.16 -7.94 0.13
C HIS A 46 -9.45 -8.23 -0.64
N GLN A 47 -9.62 -7.72 -1.87
CA GLN A 47 -10.79 -8.06 -2.68
C GLN A 47 -10.70 -9.51 -3.16
N PRO A 48 -11.78 -10.32 -3.12
CA PRO A 48 -11.75 -11.72 -3.54
C PRO A 48 -11.21 -11.95 -4.96
N HIS A 49 -11.48 -11.01 -5.88
CA HIS A 49 -10.96 -11.07 -7.26
C HIS A 49 -9.53 -10.52 -7.42
N GLY A 50 -9.01 -9.81 -6.41
CA GLY A 50 -7.71 -9.17 -6.39
C GLY A 50 -6.66 -9.85 -5.51
N THR A 51 -7.03 -10.86 -4.70
CA THR A 51 -6.12 -11.62 -3.80
C THR A 51 -4.95 -12.32 -4.50
N LYS A 52 -4.98 -12.43 -5.84
CA LYS A 52 -3.88 -12.95 -6.65
C LYS A 52 -2.78 -11.92 -6.99
N TYR A 53 -2.92 -10.69 -6.51
CA TYR A 53 -1.99 -9.58 -6.75
C TYR A 53 -1.55 -8.93 -5.43
N ASN A 54 -0.48 -8.12 -5.51
CA ASN A 54 -0.09 -7.14 -4.50
C ASN A 54 0.29 -7.72 -3.13
N PHE A 55 1.21 -8.69 -3.11
CA PHE A 55 1.64 -9.37 -1.88
C PHE A 55 2.71 -8.62 -1.09
N SER A 56 3.38 -7.63 -1.68
CA SER A 56 4.56 -7.00 -1.10
C SER A 56 4.17 -5.87 -0.13
N GLN A 57 4.20 -6.19 1.15
CA GLN A 57 4.16 -5.23 2.25
C GLN A 57 5.48 -5.26 3.06
N PRO A 58 5.83 -4.19 3.79
CA PRO A 58 5.10 -2.91 3.95
C PRO A 58 5.67 -1.74 3.14
N PHE A 59 6.82 -1.86 2.48
CA PHE A 59 7.48 -0.71 1.82
C PHE A 59 7.60 -0.79 0.30
N PHE A 60 8.04 -1.91 -0.26
CA PHE A 60 8.43 -1.98 -1.67
C PHE A 60 7.65 -3.05 -2.41
N VAL A 61 7.28 -2.75 -3.66
CA VAL A 61 6.57 -3.66 -4.58
C VAL A 61 7.51 -4.58 -5.36
N PHE A 62 8.79 -4.64 -4.96
CA PHE A 62 9.86 -5.29 -5.71
C PHE A 62 9.55 -6.75 -6.06
N TRP A 63 9.06 -7.52 -5.09
CA TRP A 63 8.74 -8.93 -5.30
C TRP A 63 7.54 -9.11 -6.23
N ASP A 64 6.52 -8.26 -6.11
CA ASP A 64 5.39 -8.31 -7.04
C ASP A 64 5.77 -7.96 -8.48
N ILE A 65 6.75 -7.08 -8.67
CA ILE A 65 7.26 -6.78 -10.01
C ILE A 65 7.99 -8.00 -10.58
N ILE A 66 8.88 -8.62 -9.81
CA ILE A 66 9.68 -9.77 -10.27
C ILE A 66 8.80 -11.00 -10.53
N LEU A 67 7.79 -11.23 -9.70
CA LEU A 67 6.91 -12.39 -9.77
C LEU A 67 5.65 -12.14 -10.61
N ALA A 68 5.55 -10.98 -11.25
CA ALA A 68 4.41 -10.57 -12.08
C ALA A 68 3.05 -10.59 -11.34
N THR A 69 3.06 -10.25 -10.05
CA THR A 69 1.87 -10.11 -9.20
C THR A 69 1.55 -8.64 -8.88
N TYR A 70 2.23 -7.68 -9.50
CA TYR A 70 1.97 -6.24 -9.30
C TYR A 70 0.76 -5.78 -10.11
N TYR A 71 -0.22 -5.16 -9.44
CA TYR A 71 -1.38 -4.57 -10.08
C TYR A 71 -1.83 -3.28 -9.36
N MET A 72 -1.74 -2.14 -10.04
CA MET A 72 -2.28 -0.88 -9.52
C MET A 72 -3.65 -0.62 -10.15
N PRO A 73 -4.74 -0.47 -9.37
CA PRO A 73 -6.01 -0.05 -9.93
C PRO A 73 -5.80 1.30 -10.65
N GLN A 74 -6.22 1.39 -11.91
CA GLN A 74 -6.33 2.68 -12.58
C GLN A 74 -7.43 3.45 -11.84
N VAL A 75 -7.15 4.70 -11.44
CA VAL A 75 -8.20 5.60 -10.93
C VAL A 75 -9.08 5.95 -12.13
N ASP A 76 -10.10 5.13 -12.38
CA ASP A 76 -11.15 5.47 -13.31
C ASP A 76 -12.21 6.26 -12.53
N HIS A 77 -12.05 7.58 -12.55
CA HIS A 77 -12.99 8.54 -11.92
C HIS A 77 -14.46 8.37 -12.36
N LYS A 78 -14.76 7.48 -13.33
CA LYS A 78 -16.12 7.15 -13.76
C LYS A 78 -16.82 6.08 -12.92
N ASN A 79 -16.11 5.28 -12.12
CA ASN A 79 -16.69 4.11 -11.44
C ASN A 79 -16.76 4.22 -9.91
N GLU A 80 -16.20 5.28 -9.32
CA GLU A 80 -16.28 5.52 -7.86
C GLU A 80 -17.74 5.69 -7.37
N ASP A 81 -18.65 6.15 -8.24
CA ASP A 81 -20.07 6.32 -7.93
C ASP A 81 -20.89 5.01 -7.96
N LYS A 82 -20.33 3.90 -8.44
CA LYS A 82 -21.05 2.62 -8.56
C LYS A 82 -20.75 1.61 -7.45
N GLN A 83 -19.86 1.96 -6.53
CA GLN A 83 -19.40 1.07 -5.47
C GLN A 83 -19.67 1.60 -4.05
N LYS A 84 -20.47 2.68 -3.94
CA LYS A 84 -21.21 3.04 -2.72
C LYS A 84 -22.65 2.53 -2.82
#